data_AF-A0A160N026-F1
#
_entry.id   AF-A0A160N026-F1
#
_cell.length_a   1.000
_cell.length_b   1.000
_cell.length_c   1.000
_cell.angle_alpha   90.00
_cell.angle_beta   90.00
_cell.angle_gamma   90.00
#
_symmetry.space_group_name_H-M   'P 1'
#
loop_
_entity.id
_entity.type
_entity.pdbx_description
1 polymer ?
#
loop_
_entity_poly.entity_id
_entity_poly.type
_entity_poly.pdbx_seq_one_letter_code
_entity_poly.pdbx_strand_id
1 'polypeptide(L)'
;MDMLRLRDDLSFCLVDGHPIFLDIRKDRYFRLSGELERLFLGHIDNTAHSRQELAPLIERDILTWTLPRNCLQSVAVPTASCSALESTPAREAFHPGVAAEVLATVCWTQIQLKTRPLKAILDHLIDRRLRRATQAHDQKRKHVLSETSNFLNARKFVPIETCCLLDSLSIARFLARRHLHANIVFGVTGDPFSAHCWAQFDDAVLSDTIGHIRAYSVIRVI
;
A
#
# COMPACT_ATOMS: atom_id res chain seq x y z
N MET A 1 -10.70 -21.75 20.44
CA MET A 1 -10.74 -20.53 21.28
C MET A 1 -10.79 -19.36 20.33
N ASP A 2 -11.90 -18.63 20.31
CA ASP A 2 -12.05 -17.45 19.45
C ASP A 2 -11.11 -16.35 19.95
N MET A 3 -10.26 -15.87 19.06
CA MET A 3 -9.32 -14.78 19.35
C MET A 3 -9.89 -13.52 18.75
N LEU A 4 -9.94 -12.45 19.55
CA LEU A 4 -10.35 -11.15 19.07
C LEU A 4 -9.26 -10.62 18.13
N ARG A 5 -9.62 -10.24 16.90
CA ARG A 5 -8.68 -9.71 15.91
C ARG A 5 -9.26 -8.47 15.26
N LEU A 6 -8.37 -7.63 14.74
CA LEU A 6 -8.79 -6.53 13.87
C LEU A 6 -9.45 -7.12 12.61
N ARG A 7 -10.52 -6.48 12.13
CA ARG A 7 -11.16 -6.83 10.85
C ARG A 7 -10.13 -6.80 9.70
N ASP A 8 -10.16 -7.76 8.78
CA ASP A 8 -9.15 -7.90 7.70
C ASP A 8 -9.02 -6.67 6.77
N ASP A 9 -10.12 -5.93 6.60
CA ASP A 9 -10.16 -4.69 5.80
C ASP A 9 -9.65 -3.46 6.56
N LEU A 10 -9.39 -3.60 7.86
CA LEU A 10 -8.78 -2.58 8.69
C LEU A 10 -7.29 -2.84 8.86
N SER A 11 -6.54 -1.75 8.94
CA SER A 11 -5.13 -1.78 9.32
C SER A 11 -4.86 -0.60 10.23
N PHE A 12 -3.89 -0.72 11.13
CA PHE A 12 -3.56 0.36 12.06
C PHE A 12 -2.06 0.51 12.19
N CYS A 13 -1.64 1.73 12.52
CA CYS A 13 -0.29 2.03 12.98
C CYS A 13 -0.36 3.04 14.13
N LEU A 14 0.64 3.03 14.99
CA LEU A 14 0.81 4.02 16.04
C LEU A 14 1.68 5.16 15.51
N VAL A 15 1.15 6.38 15.57
CA VAL A 15 1.91 7.59 15.25
C VAL A 15 1.79 8.53 16.43
N ASP A 16 2.92 8.93 17.01
CA ASP A 16 2.99 9.76 18.22
C ASP A 16 2.14 9.22 19.38
N GLY A 17 2.09 7.89 19.54
CA GLY A 17 1.32 7.22 20.59
C GLY A 17 -0.19 7.10 20.30
N HIS A 18 -0.65 7.59 19.16
CA HIS A 18 -2.06 7.54 18.77
C HIS A 18 -2.30 6.51 17.65
N PRO A 19 -3.34 5.65 17.77
CA PRO A 19 -3.67 4.70 16.73
C PRO A 19 -4.42 5.39 15.59
N ILE A 20 -3.82 5.33 14.39
CA ILE A 20 -4.46 5.72 13.13
C ILE A 20 -4.91 4.44 12.44
N PHE A 21 -6.14 4.44 11.93
CA PHE A 21 -6.75 3.32 11.22
C PHE A 21 -6.98 3.65 9.75
N LEU A 22 -6.73 2.66 8.89
CA LEU A 22 -7.09 2.66 7.49
C LEU A 22 -8.20 1.61 7.26
N ASP A 23 -9.36 2.07 6.80
CA ASP A 23 -10.48 1.22 6.36
C ASP A 23 -10.51 1.19 4.83
N ILE A 24 -10.03 0.08 4.26
CA ILE A 24 -9.99 -0.12 2.80
C ILE A 24 -11.37 -0.46 2.24
N ARG A 25 -12.31 -0.92 3.06
CA ARG A 25 -13.68 -1.17 2.61
C ARG A 25 -14.46 0.13 2.46
N LYS A 26 -14.19 1.12 3.32
CA LYS A 26 -14.85 2.44 3.32
C LYS A 26 -13.99 3.57 2.76
N ASP A 27 -12.83 3.25 2.18
CA ASP A 27 -11.86 4.18 1.58
C ASP A 27 -11.54 5.39 2.47
N ARG A 28 -11.32 5.16 3.78
CA ARG A 28 -11.14 6.25 4.75
C ARG A 28 -10.09 5.95 5.81
N TYR A 29 -9.46 7.03 6.28
CA TYR A 29 -8.66 7.05 7.49
C TYR A 29 -9.48 7.59 8.64
N PHE A 30 -9.29 7.05 9.84
CA PHE A 30 -9.93 7.56 11.05
C PHE A 30 -9.07 7.31 12.28
N ARG A 31 -9.32 8.08 13.34
CA ARG A 31 -8.75 7.87 14.67
C ARG A 31 -9.85 7.50 15.64
N LEU A 32 -9.50 6.71 16.64
CA LEU A 32 -10.33 6.55 17.83
C LEU A 32 -10.08 7.74 18.76
N SER A 33 -11.07 8.08 19.57
CA SER A 33 -10.97 9.15 20.55
C SER A 33 -11.48 8.70 21.91
N GLY A 34 -10.91 9.29 22.97
CA GLY A 34 -11.38 9.17 24.34
C GLY A 34 -11.24 7.75 24.90
N GLU A 35 -12.37 7.14 25.27
CA GLU A 35 -12.40 5.82 25.90
C GLU A 35 -12.05 4.68 24.94
N LEU A 36 -12.48 4.77 23.68
CA LEU A 36 -12.23 3.73 22.67
C LEU A 36 -10.74 3.59 22.35
N GLU A 37 -10.02 4.71 22.33
CA GLU A 37 -8.58 4.74 22.10
C GLU A 37 -7.84 4.04 23.26
N ARG A 38 -8.19 4.36 24.50
CA ARG A 38 -7.60 3.73 25.69
C ARG A 38 -7.85 2.22 25.74
N LEU A 39 -9.08 1.79 25.44
CA LEU A 39 -9.43 0.37 25.39
C LEU A 39 -8.65 -0.37 24.29
N PHE A 40 -8.49 0.26 23.12
CA PHE A 40 -7.75 -0.34 22.02
C PHE A 40 -6.24 -0.44 22.30
N LEU A 41 -5.64 0.61 22.86
CA LEU A 41 -4.23 0.59 23.28
C LEU A 41 -4.01 -0.48 24.37
N GLY A 42 -4.89 -0.55 25.36
CA GLY A 42 -4.83 -1.58 26.40
C GLY A 42 -4.93 -3.00 25.84
N HIS A 43 -5.75 -3.22 24.81
CA HIS A 43 -5.83 -4.50 24.10
C HIS A 43 -4.52 -4.85 23.37
N ILE A 44 -3.87 -3.88 22.71
CA ILE A 44 -2.58 -4.10 22.03
C ILE A 44 -1.48 -4.44 23.05
N ASP A 45 -1.47 -3.75 24.19
CA ASP A 45 -0.48 -3.95 25.26
C ASP A 45 -0.70 -5.24 26.06
N ASN A 46 -1.65 -6.10 25.66
CA ASN A 46 -2.07 -7.32 26.36
C ASN A 46 -2.41 -7.08 27.84
N THR A 47 -2.79 -5.86 28.21
CA THR A 47 -3.37 -5.60 29.52
C THR A 47 -4.75 -6.26 29.53
N ALA A 48 -4.98 -7.16 30.48
CA ALA A 48 -6.11 -8.08 30.46
C ALA A 48 -7.45 -7.34 30.61
N HIS A 49 -8.15 -7.14 29.50
CA HIS A 49 -9.49 -6.55 29.47
C HIS A 49 -10.57 -7.63 29.39
N SER A 50 -11.65 -7.45 30.13
CA SER A 50 -12.81 -8.35 30.09
C SER A 50 -13.52 -8.24 28.73
N ARG A 51 -14.15 -9.32 28.24
CA ARG A 51 -14.91 -9.30 26.96
C ARG A 51 -15.95 -8.18 26.89
N GLN A 52 -16.50 -7.78 28.04
CA GLN A 52 -17.47 -6.68 28.14
C GLN A 52 -16.84 -5.31 27.87
N GLU A 53 -15.57 -5.10 28.22
CA GLU A 53 -14.87 -3.82 28.02
C GLU A 53 -14.52 -3.59 26.55
N LEU A 54 -14.38 -4.67 25.76
CA LEU A 54 -14.13 -4.59 24.32
C LEU A 54 -15.42 -4.58 23.49
N ALA A 55 -16.60 -4.72 24.11
CA ALA A 55 -17.89 -4.67 23.42
C ALA A 55 -18.07 -3.40 22.55
N PRO A 56 -17.68 -2.19 23.01
CA PRO A 56 -17.80 -0.98 22.18
C PRO A 56 -16.95 -1.00 20.90
N LEU A 57 -15.84 -1.75 20.89
CA LEU A 57 -14.96 -1.92 19.72
C LEU A 57 -15.50 -2.99 18.77
N ILE A 58 -16.18 -4.01 19.30
CA ILE A 58 -16.86 -5.05 18.52
C ILE A 58 -18.12 -4.49 17.86
N GLU A 59 -18.95 -3.75 18.60
CA GLU A 59 -20.15 -3.07 18.10
C GLU A 59 -19.84 -2.09 16.95
N ARG A 60 -18.65 -1.49 16.99
CA ARG A 60 -18.16 -0.59 15.94
C ARG A 60 -17.48 -1.31 14.78
N ASP A 61 -17.48 -2.64 14.77
CA ASP A 61 -16.88 -3.50 13.74
C ASP A 61 -15.38 -3.23 13.53
N ILE A 62 -14.68 -2.83 14.60
CA ILE A 62 -13.23 -2.65 14.62
C ILE A 62 -12.56 -3.99 14.91
N LEU A 63 -13.08 -4.68 15.94
CA LEU A 63 -12.61 -5.99 16.37
C LEU A 63 -13.65 -7.05 16.02
N THR A 64 -13.23 -8.10 15.32
CA THR A 64 -14.08 -9.23 14.93
C THR A 64 -13.57 -10.52 15.55
N TRP A 65 -14.50 -11.43 15.83
CA TRP A 65 -14.19 -12.79 16.24
C TRP A 65 -13.93 -13.60 14.97
N THR A 66 -12.70 -14.03 14.75
CA THR A 66 -12.35 -14.84 13.59
C THR A 66 -11.68 -16.15 14.00
N LEU A 67 -12.02 -17.22 13.29
CA LEU A 67 -11.25 -18.46 13.31
C LEU A 67 -9.84 -18.17 12.77
N PRO A 68 -8.80 -18.91 13.20
CA PRO A 68 -7.44 -18.73 12.72
C PRO A 68 -7.35 -19.17 11.25
N ARG A 69 -7.77 -18.30 10.32
CA ARG A 69 -7.28 -18.36 8.95
C ARG A 69 -5.92 -17.68 8.93
N ASN A 70 -5.02 -18.22 8.12
CA ASN A 70 -3.79 -17.56 7.71
C ASN A 70 -4.17 -16.26 7.00
N CYS A 71 -4.44 -15.21 7.76
CA CYS A 71 -4.45 -13.87 7.22
C CYS A 71 -3.05 -13.59 6.70
N LEU A 72 -2.99 -12.89 5.57
CA LEU A 72 -1.79 -12.23 5.11
C LEU A 72 -1.34 -11.32 6.27
N GLN A 73 -0.45 -11.82 7.12
CA GLN A 73 0.32 -10.98 8.03
C GLN A 73 0.84 -9.84 7.15
N SER A 74 0.65 -8.60 7.62
CA SER A 74 1.29 -7.42 7.02
C SER A 74 2.72 -7.82 6.71
N VAL A 75 3.00 -8.07 5.43
CA VAL A 75 4.34 -8.48 5.00
C VAL A 75 5.16 -7.26 5.32
N ALA A 76 6.00 -7.36 6.35
CA ALA A 76 6.94 -6.32 6.68
C ALA A 76 7.82 -6.14 5.45
N VAL A 77 7.50 -5.14 4.63
CA VAL A 77 8.35 -4.80 3.50
C VAL A 77 9.67 -4.32 4.10
N PRO A 78 10.81 -4.78 3.58
CA PRO A 78 12.10 -4.28 4.01
C PRO A 78 12.10 -2.75 4.02
N THR A 79 12.74 -2.16 5.03
CA THR A 79 12.92 -0.72 5.09
C THR A 79 13.53 -0.24 3.79
N ALA A 80 12.86 0.70 3.13
CA ALA A 80 13.31 1.25 1.87
C ALA A 80 14.70 1.89 2.01
N SER A 81 15.64 1.45 1.16
CA SER A 81 17.04 1.85 1.16
C SER A 81 17.41 2.69 -0.07
N CYS A 82 16.66 2.56 -1.16
CA CYS A 82 16.91 3.25 -2.43
C CYS A 82 15.60 3.68 -3.13
N SER A 83 15.68 4.66 -4.04
CA SER A 83 14.56 5.06 -4.91
C SER A 83 14.94 4.96 -6.39
N ALA A 84 14.01 4.47 -7.21
CA ALA A 84 14.12 4.45 -8.66
C ALA A 84 14.06 5.86 -9.28
N LEU A 85 13.44 6.84 -8.60
CA LEU A 85 13.42 8.24 -9.03
C LEU A 85 14.76 8.94 -8.82
N GLU A 86 15.46 8.58 -7.74
CA GLU A 86 16.75 9.16 -7.36
C GLU A 86 17.92 8.45 -8.06
N SER A 87 17.70 7.21 -8.49
CA SER A 87 18.65 6.46 -9.32
C SER A 87 18.77 7.16 -10.67
N THR A 88 19.96 7.68 -10.99
CA THR A 88 20.21 8.36 -12.27
C THR A 88 20.02 7.34 -13.40
N PRO A 89 18.97 7.46 -14.23
CA PRO A 89 18.83 6.54 -15.34
C PRO A 89 19.94 6.84 -16.34
N ALA A 90 20.53 5.79 -16.91
CA ALA A 90 21.21 5.94 -18.18
C ALA A 90 20.24 6.62 -19.17
N ARG A 91 20.74 7.45 -20.10
CA ARG A 91 19.89 8.09 -21.12
C ARG A 91 19.14 7.02 -21.92
N GLU A 92 17.92 6.71 -21.50
CA GLU A 92 17.05 5.76 -22.17
C GLU A 92 16.32 6.50 -23.30
N ALA A 93 16.28 5.88 -24.47
CA ALA A 93 15.63 6.44 -25.64
C ALA A 93 14.11 6.52 -25.44
N PHE A 94 13.46 7.52 -26.02
CA PHE A 94 12.00 7.58 -26.02
C PHE A 94 11.42 6.45 -26.88
N HIS A 95 10.62 5.59 -26.27
CA HIS A 95 9.93 4.50 -26.96
C HIS A 95 8.43 4.80 -27.06
N PRO A 96 7.89 5.14 -28.26
CA PRO A 96 6.50 5.55 -28.41
C PRO A 96 5.49 4.45 -28.02
N GLY A 97 5.85 3.18 -28.22
CA GLY A 97 5.03 2.04 -27.79
C GLY A 97 4.86 1.99 -26.28
N VAL A 98 5.94 2.23 -25.52
CA VAL A 98 5.90 2.30 -24.05
C VAL A 98 5.08 3.51 -23.60
N ALA A 99 5.25 4.67 -24.25
CA ALA A 99 4.48 5.87 -23.93
C ALA A 99 2.97 5.66 -24.10
N ALA A 100 2.54 5.03 -25.21
CA ALA A 100 1.14 4.68 -25.44
C ALA A 100 0.62 3.68 -24.39
N GLU A 101 1.42 2.68 -24.01
CA GLU A 101 1.05 1.73 -22.97
C GLU A 101 0.89 2.39 -21.59
N VAL A 102 1.81 3.29 -21.22
CA VAL A 102 1.76 4.05 -19.97
C VAL A 102 0.53 4.95 -19.95
N LEU A 103 0.27 5.70 -21.03
CA LEU A 103 -0.95 6.49 -21.17
C LEU A 103 -2.20 5.64 -20.96
N ALA A 104 -2.33 4.52 -21.69
CA ALA A 104 -3.48 3.63 -21.55
C ALA A 104 -3.62 3.08 -20.12
N THR A 105 -2.49 2.74 -19.47
CA THR A 105 -2.48 2.21 -18.10
C THR A 105 -2.91 3.26 -17.08
N VAL A 106 -2.43 4.51 -17.21
CA VAL A 106 -2.81 5.62 -16.34
C VAL A 106 -4.28 5.98 -16.54
N CYS A 107 -4.73 6.15 -17.79
CA CYS A 107 -6.15 6.40 -18.12
C CYS A 107 -7.06 5.33 -17.50
N TRP A 108 -6.74 4.06 -17.72
CA TRP A 108 -7.54 2.95 -17.21
C TRP A 108 -7.56 2.93 -15.67
N THR A 109 -6.41 3.14 -15.03
CA THR A 109 -6.31 3.16 -13.56
C THR A 109 -7.11 4.33 -12.97
N GLN A 110 -7.07 5.50 -13.60
CA GLN A 110 -7.87 6.65 -13.20
C GLN A 110 -9.37 6.38 -13.32
N ILE A 111 -9.82 5.76 -14.41
CA ILE A 111 -11.23 5.34 -14.58
C ILE A 111 -11.62 4.34 -13.49
N GLN A 112 -10.76 3.36 -13.18
CA GLN A 112 -11.05 2.38 -12.14
C GLN A 112 -11.16 3.02 -10.75
N LEU A 113 -10.24 3.92 -10.39
CA LEU A 113 -10.29 4.65 -9.12
C LEU A 113 -11.54 5.52 -8.99
N LYS A 114 -12.11 6.01 -10.10
CA LYS A 114 -13.35 6.80 -10.12
C LYS A 114 -14.63 5.95 -10.09
N THR A 115 -14.55 4.67 -10.44
CA THR A 115 -15.74 3.82 -10.69
C THR A 115 -15.83 2.60 -9.78
N ARG A 116 -14.78 2.27 -9.03
CA ARG A 116 -14.71 1.07 -8.18
C ARG A 116 -14.16 1.41 -6.80
N PRO A 117 -14.60 0.71 -5.75
CA PRO A 117 -14.01 0.86 -4.41
C PRO A 117 -12.55 0.40 -4.41
N LEU A 118 -11.73 1.03 -3.58
CA LEU A 118 -10.29 0.74 -3.51
C LEU A 118 -10.05 -0.75 -3.21
N LYS A 119 -10.84 -1.34 -2.30
CA LYS A 119 -10.77 -2.77 -1.98
C LYS A 119 -10.78 -3.67 -3.21
N ALA A 120 -11.71 -3.45 -4.15
CA ALA A 120 -11.83 -4.31 -5.32
C ALA A 120 -10.63 -4.19 -6.27
N ILE A 121 -9.99 -3.02 -6.31
CA ILE A 121 -8.77 -2.79 -7.10
C ILE A 121 -7.60 -3.53 -6.47
N LEU A 122 -7.48 -3.47 -5.14
CA LEU A 122 -6.40 -4.09 -4.38
C LEU A 122 -6.52 -5.63 -4.34
N ASP A 123 -7.71 -6.18 -4.13
CA ASP A 123 -7.98 -7.61 -4.18
C ASP A 123 -7.53 -8.21 -5.52
N HIS A 124 -7.82 -7.49 -6.62
CA HIS A 124 -7.38 -7.92 -7.95
C HIS A 124 -5.86 -7.92 -8.11
N LEU A 125 -5.13 -7.02 -7.45
CA LEU A 125 -3.66 -7.01 -7.44
C LEU A 125 -3.09 -8.19 -6.63
N ILE A 126 -3.64 -8.45 -5.44
CA ILE A 126 -3.26 -9.58 -4.58
C ILE A 126 -3.44 -10.90 -5.32
N ASP A 127 -4.61 -11.09 -5.93
CA ASP A 127 -4.94 -12.29 -6.71
C ASP A 127 -3.95 -12.54 -7.85
N ARG A 128 -3.54 -11.48 -8.56
CA ARG A 128 -2.56 -11.58 -9.64
C ARG A 128 -1.15 -11.91 -9.13
N ARG A 129 -0.78 -11.42 -7.93
CA ARG A 129 0.49 -11.73 -7.27
C ARG A 129 0.56 -13.20 -6.88
N LEU A 130 -0.46 -13.71 -6.20
CA LEU A 130 -0.49 -15.09 -5.71
C LEU A 130 -0.36 -16.11 -6.85
N ARG A 131 -0.91 -15.83 -8.02
CA ARG A 131 -0.83 -16.72 -9.19
C ARG A 131 0.55 -16.78 -9.87
N ARG A 132 1.51 -15.92 -9.52
CA ARG A 132 2.73 -15.68 -10.34
C ARG A 132 4.04 -15.72 -9.54
N ALA A 133 4.02 -16.19 -8.30
CA ALA A 133 5.18 -16.19 -7.41
C ALA A 133 6.18 -17.33 -7.68
N THR A 134 6.93 -17.29 -8.78
CA THR A 134 8.10 -18.17 -9.00
C THR A 134 9.07 -17.54 -10.00
N GLN A 135 10.22 -16.99 -9.56
CA GLN A 135 11.44 -16.76 -10.37
C GLN A 135 12.58 -16.09 -9.56
N ALA A 136 13.82 -16.27 -10.04
CA ALA A 136 15.07 -15.84 -9.41
C ALA A 136 15.13 -14.32 -9.11
N HIS A 137 15.59 -13.97 -7.91
CA HIS A 137 15.41 -12.68 -7.26
C HIS A 137 16.24 -11.52 -7.85
N ASP A 138 17.52 -11.75 -8.16
CA ASP A 138 18.43 -10.64 -8.50
C ASP A 138 18.27 -10.12 -9.92
N GLN A 139 18.08 -11.01 -10.89
CA GLN A 139 17.77 -10.61 -12.27
C GLN A 139 16.42 -9.89 -12.32
N LYS A 140 15.49 -10.27 -11.44
CA LYS A 140 14.19 -9.62 -11.29
C LYS A 140 14.33 -8.19 -10.78
N ARG A 141 15.19 -7.91 -9.79
CA ARG A 141 15.40 -6.54 -9.28
C ARG A 141 15.83 -5.57 -10.37
N LYS A 142 16.90 -5.89 -11.12
CA LYS A 142 17.39 -5.01 -12.19
C LYS A 142 16.33 -4.76 -13.26
N HIS A 143 15.56 -5.80 -13.59
CA HIS A 143 14.47 -5.71 -14.55
C HIS A 143 13.32 -4.83 -14.02
N VAL A 144 12.93 -4.96 -12.75
CA VAL A 144 11.94 -4.08 -12.11
C VAL A 144 12.38 -2.63 -12.17
N LEU A 145 13.63 -2.33 -11.82
CA LEU A 145 14.13 -0.95 -11.84
C LEU A 145 14.17 -0.37 -13.25
N SER A 146 14.67 -1.12 -14.24
CA SER A 146 14.70 -0.66 -15.64
C SER A 146 13.30 -0.41 -16.20
N GLU A 147 12.35 -1.32 -15.97
CA GLU A 147 10.97 -1.12 -16.42
C GLU A 147 10.27 0.03 -15.68
N THR A 148 10.62 0.25 -14.42
CA THR A 148 10.15 1.42 -13.67
C THR A 148 10.71 2.70 -14.26
N SER A 149 11.99 2.76 -14.62
CA SER A 149 12.60 3.91 -15.30
C SER A 149 11.92 4.21 -16.64
N ASN A 150 11.65 3.18 -17.45
CA ASN A 150 10.87 3.30 -18.68
C ASN A 150 9.48 3.91 -18.44
N PHE A 151 8.77 3.43 -17.41
CA PHE A 151 7.47 3.96 -17.01
C PHE A 151 7.57 5.44 -16.62
N LEU A 152 8.50 5.78 -15.72
CA LEU A 152 8.68 7.14 -15.21
C LEU A 152 9.08 8.13 -16.31
N ASN A 153 9.89 7.70 -17.28
CA ASN A 153 10.26 8.51 -18.44
C ASN A 153 9.06 8.75 -19.37
N ALA A 154 8.26 7.71 -19.65
CA ALA A 154 7.04 7.85 -20.43
C ALA A 154 5.96 8.69 -19.71
N ARG A 155 5.86 8.57 -18.38
CA ARG A 155 4.86 9.27 -17.55
C ARG A 155 4.94 10.80 -17.66
N LYS A 156 6.12 11.34 -17.94
CA LYS A 156 6.38 12.78 -18.18
C LYS A 156 5.58 13.34 -19.36
N PHE A 157 5.18 12.49 -20.31
CA PHE A 157 4.43 12.88 -21.51
C PHE A 157 2.93 12.61 -21.39
N VAL A 158 2.47 12.04 -20.26
CA VAL A 158 1.06 11.73 -20.04
C VAL A 158 0.34 12.94 -19.45
N PRO A 159 -0.66 13.53 -20.15
CA PRO A 159 -1.36 14.75 -19.72
C PRO A 159 -2.45 14.46 -18.67
N ILE A 160 -2.13 13.64 -17.66
CA ILE A 160 -3.00 13.34 -16.52
C ILE A 160 -2.25 13.74 -15.26
N GLU A 161 -2.92 14.48 -14.39
CA GLU A 161 -2.37 14.95 -13.12
C GLU A 161 -1.79 13.79 -12.31
N THR A 162 -0.59 13.99 -11.76
CA THR A 162 0.09 13.01 -10.92
C THR A 162 -0.56 12.93 -9.56
N CYS A 163 -0.79 11.71 -9.09
CA CYS A 163 -1.34 11.45 -7.77
C CYS A 163 -0.69 10.17 -7.26
N CYS A 164 -0.29 10.17 -5.99
CA CYS A 164 0.46 9.07 -5.38
C CYS A 164 -0.21 7.70 -5.60
N LEU A 165 -1.53 7.62 -5.40
CA LEU A 165 -2.29 6.39 -5.58
C LEU A 165 -2.41 5.97 -7.04
N LEU A 166 -2.67 6.93 -7.93
CA LEU A 166 -2.78 6.67 -9.36
C LEU A 166 -1.46 6.13 -9.92
N ASP A 167 -0.35 6.80 -9.60
CA ASP A 167 0.96 6.46 -10.16
C ASP A 167 1.48 5.14 -9.57
N SER A 168 1.33 4.92 -8.27
CA SER A 168 1.73 3.66 -7.63
C SER A 168 0.97 2.44 -8.19
N LEU A 169 -0.36 2.56 -8.33
CA LEU A 169 -1.17 1.50 -8.95
C LEU A 169 -0.82 1.31 -10.43
N SER A 170 -0.57 2.39 -11.16
CA SER A 170 -0.20 2.32 -12.58
C SER A 170 1.14 1.62 -12.78
N ILE A 171 2.15 1.91 -11.95
CA ILE A 171 3.45 1.21 -11.93
C ILE A 171 3.24 -0.28 -11.64
N ALA A 172 2.50 -0.62 -10.58
CA ALA A 172 2.26 -2.02 -10.24
C ALA A 172 1.55 -2.78 -11.38
N ARG A 173 0.59 -2.15 -12.07
CA ARG A 173 -0.09 -2.74 -13.23
C ARG A 173 0.83 -2.91 -14.44
N PHE A 174 1.63 -1.89 -14.73
CA PHE A 174 2.60 -1.88 -15.82
C PHE A 174 3.64 -2.99 -15.64
N LEU A 175 4.21 -3.12 -14.43
CA LEU A 175 5.12 -4.20 -14.07
C LEU A 175 4.43 -5.57 -14.13
N ALA A 176 3.20 -5.68 -13.63
CA ALA A 176 2.47 -6.94 -13.64
C ALA A 176 2.14 -7.46 -15.06
N ARG A 177 2.07 -6.60 -16.09
CA ARG A 177 1.97 -7.06 -17.49
C ARG A 177 3.24 -7.75 -17.98
N ARG A 178 4.39 -7.40 -17.40
CA ARG A 178 5.71 -7.98 -17.67
C ARG A 178 6.09 -9.10 -16.71
N HIS A 179 5.12 -9.64 -15.97
CA HIS A 179 5.34 -10.66 -14.93
C HIS A 179 6.25 -10.20 -13.78
N LEU A 180 6.40 -8.89 -13.62
CA LEU A 180 7.08 -8.25 -12.50
C LEU A 180 6.05 -7.85 -11.45
N HIS A 181 6.47 -7.75 -10.20
CA HIS A 181 5.58 -7.43 -9.08
C HIS A 181 6.14 -6.24 -8.33
N ALA A 182 5.25 -5.44 -7.76
CA ALA A 182 5.56 -4.40 -6.80
C ALA A 182 4.50 -4.44 -5.71
N ASN A 183 4.93 -4.18 -4.47
CA ASN A 183 4.04 -3.99 -3.34
C ASN A 183 3.48 -2.56 -3.41
N ILE A 184 2.22 -2.38 -3.06
CA ILE A 184 1.66 -1.05 -2.77
C ILE A 184 1.74 -0.83 -1.26
N VAL A 185 2.46 0.19 -0.84
CA VAL A 185 2.63 0.55 0.55
C VAL A 185 1.84 1.82 0.84
N PHE A 186 1.05 1.78 1.90
CA PHE A 186 0.31 2.92 2.43
C PHE A 186 1.01 3.39 3.70
N GLY A 187 1.21 4.70 3.82
CA GLY A 187 1.80 5.34 4.98
C GLY A 187 1.04 6.59 5.40
N VAL A 188 1.19 6.96 6.67
CA VAL A 188 0.54 8.13 7.27
C VAL A 188 1.49 8.94 8.15
N THR A 189 1.24 10.23 8.28
CA THR A 189 1.86 11.13 9.27
C THR A 189 0.86 11.51 10.37
N GLY A 190 1.38 11.98 11.51
CA GLY A 190 0.58 12.37 12.68
C GLY A 190 -0.05 13.74 12.52
N ASP A 191 0.71 14.80 12.82
CA ASP A 191 0.26 16.20 12.76
C ASP A 191 1.26 17.10 11.99
N PRO A 192 0.88 17.72 10.86
CA PRO A 192 -0.41 17.58 10.19
C PRO A 192 -0.61 16.16 9.62
N PHE A 193 -1.85 15.70 9.66
CA PHE A 193 -2.21 14.41 9.08
C PHE A 193 -2.06 14.44 7.56
N SER A 194 -1.26 13.52 7.04
CA SER A 194 -1.10 13.26 5.61
C SER A 194 -1.14 11.76 5.37
N ALA A 195 -1.90 11.34 4.37
CA ALA A 195 -1.92 9.97 3.90
C ALA A 195 -1.21 9.90 2.56
N HIS A 196 -0.36 8.89 2.41
CA HIS A 196 0.44 8.71 1.21
C HIS A 196 0.55 7.24 0.84
N CYS A 197 0.88 6.98 -0.43
CA CYS A 197 1.15 5.63 -0.88
C CYS A 197 2.20 5.61 -1.98
N TRP A 198 2.96 4.52 -2.01
CA TRP A 198 4.02 4.32 -2.98
C TRP A 198 4.08 2.86 -3.44
N ALA A 199 4.60 2.65 -4.64
CA ALA A 199 4.99 1.33 -5.11
C ALA A 199 6.41 0.99 -4.63
N GLN A 200 6.63 -0.23 -4.13
CA GLN A 200 7.92 -0.68 -3.61
C GLN A 200 8.21 -2.11 -4.06
N PHE A 201 9.44 -2.38 -4.47
CA PHE A 201 9.95 -3.73 -4.73
C PHE A 201 11.12 -4.01 -3.79
N ASP A 202 10.95 -4.96 -2.89
CA ASP A 202 11.87 -5.23 -1.77
C ASP A 202 12.19 -3.95 -1.00
N ASP A 203 13.43 -3.48 -1.00
CA ASP A 203 13.90 -2.24 -0.37
C ASP A 203 13.96 -1.04 -1.34
N ALA A 204 13.46 -1.18 -2.58
CA ALA A 204 13.49 -0.13 -3.60
C ALA A 204 12.11 0.52 -3.80
N VAL A 205 12.03 1.83 -3.53
CA VAL A 205 10.85 2.64 -3.83
C VAL A 205 10.81 2.95 -5.32
N LEU A 206 9.65 2.75 -5.95
CA LEU A 206 9.50 2.86 -7.39
C LEU A 206 8.82 4.16 -7.83
N SER A 207 7.91 4.70 -7.01
CA SER A 207 7.05 5.84 -7.37
C SER A 207 7.36 7.12 -6.60
N ASP A 208 8.28 7.09 -5.63
CA ASP A 208 8.60 8.22 -4.76
C ASP A 208 10.08 8.24 -4.34
N THR A 209 10.51 9.34 -3.75
CA THR A 209 11.83 9.58 -3.16
C THR A 209 11.94 8.95 -1.78
N ILE A 210 13.16 8.56 -1.38
CA ILE A 210 13.39 7.99 -0.05
C ILE A 210 13.14 9.05 1.02
N GLY A 211 13.58 10.29 0.76
CA GLY A 211 13.42 11.40 1.69
C GLY A 211 11.96 11.64 2.05
N HIS A 212 11.07 11.58 1.07
CA HIS A 212 9.63 11.79 1.27
C HIS A 212 9.00 10.63 2.06
N ILE A 213 9.23 9.37 1.67
CA ILE A 213 8.58 8.22 2.32
C ILE A 213 9.05 7.99 3.77
N ARG A 214 10.26 8.43 4.14
CA ARG A 214 10.80 8.31 5.50
C ARG A 214 10.00 9.08 6.55
N ALA A 215 9.24 10.09 6.14
CA ALA A 215 8.37 10.82 7.04
C ALA A 215 7.10 10.04 7.41
N TYR A 216 6.76 8.98 6.66
CA TYR A 216 5.50 8.25 6.82
C TYR A 216 5.68 6.95 7.60
N SER A 217 4.76 6.69 8.52
CA SER A 217 4.65 5.39 9.19
C SER A 217 3.81 4.44 8.34
N VAL A 218 4.33 3.26 8.03
CA VAL A 218 3.64 2.26 7.21
C VAL A 218 2.43 1.72 7.96
N ILE A 219 1.24 1.84 7.37
CA ILE A 219 -0.02 1.35 7.93
C ILE A 219 -0.51 0.08 7.23
N ARG A 220 -0.22 -0.10 5.94
CA ARG A 220 -0.61 -1.31 5.19
C ARG A 220 0.29 -1.56 3.99
N VAL A 221 0.47 -2.82 3.65
CA VAL A 221 1.20 -3.30 2.47
C VAL A 221 0.33 -4.30 1.71
N ILE A 222 0.34 -4.22 0.38
CA ILE A 222 -0.44 -5.07 -0.54
C ILE A 222 0.46 -5.63 -1.64
#